data_AF-A0AA93HFR4-F1
#
_entry.id   AF-A0AA93HFR4-F1
#
_cell.length_a   1.000
_cell.length_b   1.000
_cell.length_c   1.000
_cell.angle_alpha   90.00
_cell.angle_beta   90.00
_cell.angle_gamma   90.00
#
_symmetry.space_group_name_H-M   'P 1'
#
loop_
_entity.id
_entity.type
_entity.pdbx_description
1 polymer ?
#
loop_
_entity_poly.entity_id
_entity_poly.type
_entity_poly.pdbx_seq_one_letter_code
_entity_poly.pdbx_strand_id
1 'polypeptide(L)' 'MVQTDRYGEPRPSFAAWLLMQRDRGDWIDRIADQARADRSFPREGDADQVRAHLNKQQADGDAFAAIDDAEIDYHAY' A
#
# COMPACT_ATOMS: atom_id res chain seq x y z
N MET A 1 15.44 6.52 2.64
CA MET A 1 15.76 5.95 3.96
C MET A 1 15.19 4.54 3.96
N VAL A 2 15.96 3.52 4.34
CA VAL A 2 15.40 2.16 4.49
C VAL A 2 14.47 2.21 5.68
N GLN A 3 13.20 1.89 5.46
CA GLN A 3 12.26 1.74 6.57
C GLN A 3 12.67 0.47 7.31
N THR A 4 12.77 0.53 8.64
CA THR A 4 13.11 -0.61 9.49
C THR A 4 11.88 -1.06 10.26
N ASP A 5 11.68 -2.37 10.40
CA ASP A 5 10.61 -2.91 11.24
C ASP A 5 10.93 -2.77 12.75
N ARG A 6 10.04 -3.26 13.61
CA ARG A 6 10.18 -3.22 15.08
C ARG A 6 11.42 -3.94 15.64
N TYR A 7 12.08 -4.78 14.84
CA TYR A 7 13.33 -5.50 15.16
C TYR A 7 14.57 -4.86 14.52
N GLY A 8 14.41 -3.77 13.76
CA GLY A 8 15.52 -3.06 13.12
C GLY A 8 15.97 -3.69 11.79
N GLU A 9 15.19 -4.62 11.23
CA GLU A 9 15.47 -5.24 9.94
C GLU A 9 14.93 -4.37 8.80
N PRO A 10 15.53 -4.43 7.60
CA PRO A 10 15.02 -3.72 6.43
C PRO A 10 13.62 -4.20 6.10
N ARG A 11 12.62 -3.32 6.26
CA ARG A 11 11.25 -3.61 5.82
C ARG A 11 11.01 -3.05 4.42
N PRO A 12 10.22 -3.73 3.57
CA PRO A 12 9.84 -3.20 2.26
C PRO A 12 9.14 -1.86 2.42
N SER A 13 9.16 -1.00 1.39
CA SER A 13 8.33 0.20 1.40
C SER A 13 6.85 -0.18 1.51
N PHE A 14 6.00 0.75 1.96
CA PHE A 14 4.55 0.51 2.03
C PHE A 14 3.99 0.02 0.70
N ALA A 15 4.38 0.65 -0.41
CA ALA A 15 3.95 0.23 -1.73
C ALA A 15 4.41 -1.18 -2.10
N ALA A 16 5.66 -1.54 -1.79
CA ALA A 16 6.17 -2.89 -2.05
C ALA A 16 5.45 -3.93 -1.19
N TRP A 17 5.19 -3.62 0.09
CA TRP A 17 4.39 -4.46 0.98
C TRP A 17 2.95 -4.61 0.51
N LEU A 18 2.32 -3.52 0.02
CA LEU A 18 0.96 -3.53 -0.50
C LEU A 18 0.84 -4.47 -1.71
N LEU A 19 1.83 -4.47 -2.59
CA LEU A 19 1.85 -5.37 -3.75
C LEU A 19 1.95 -6.86 -3.36
N MET A 20 2.47 -7.18 -2.16
CA MET A 20 2.53 -8.54 -1.62
C MET A 20 1.19 -9.02 -1.06
N GLN A 21 0.25 -8.12 -0.74
CA GLN A 21 -1.04 -8.46 -0.11
C GLN A 21 -1.95 -9.21 -1.08
N ARG A 22 -2.09 -10.53 -0.90
CA ARG A 22 -2.88 -11.40 -1.78
C ARG A 22 -3.76 -12.32 -0.98
N ASP A 23 -4.85 -12.77 -1.60
CA ASP A 23 -5.74 -13.82 -1.07
C ASP A 23 -6.30 -13.47 0.33
N ARG A 24 -6.40 -12.16 0.64
CA ARG A 24 -6.92 -11.67 1.93
C ARG A 24 -8.43 -11.79 2.01
N GLY A 25 -9.11 -11.76 0.87
CA GLY A 25 -10.58 -11.77 0.79
C GLY A 25 -11.23 -10.48 1.33
N ASP A 26 -10.43 -9.49 1.69
CA ASP A 26 -10.86 -8.18 2.13
C ASP A 26 -10.63 -7.13 1.03
N TRP A 27 -10.93 -5.89 1.36
CA TRP A 27 -10.80 -4.76 0.46
C TRP A 27 -9.36 -4.33 0.13
N ILE A 28 -8.38 -4.67 0.98
CA ILE A 28 -6.96 -4.39 0.72
C ILE A 28 -6.47 -5.23 -0.46
N ASP A 29 -6.98 -6.45 -0.59
CA ASP A 29 -6.72 -7.34 -1.75
C ASP A 29 -7.07 -6.64 -3.08
N ARG A 30 -8.24 -5.97 -3.12
CA ARG A 30 -8.70 -5.27 -4.33
C ARG A 30 -7.81 -4.09 -4.71
N ILE A 31 -7.33 -3.34 -3.72
CA ILE A 31 -6.40 -2.23 -3.95
C ILE A 31 -5.04 -2.75 -4.39
N ALA A 32 -4.56 -3.83 -3.78
CA ALA A 32 -3.33 -4.47 -4.17
C ALA A 32 -3.38 -4.99 -5.62
N ASP A 33 -4.51 -5.54 -6.07
CA ASP A 33 -4.70 -5.95 -7.46
C ASP A 33 -4.72 -4.76 -8.43
N GLN A 34 -5.40 -3.67 -8.08
CA GLN A 34 -5.37 -2.45 -8.90
C GLN A 34 -3.95 -1.88 -8.99
N ALA A 35 -3.23 -1.82 -7.86
CA ALA A 35 -1.84 -1.37 -7.81
C ALA A 35 -0.91 -2.24 -8.66
N ARG A 36 -1.13 -3.55 -8.74
CA ARG A 36 -0.36 -4.45 -9.62
C ARG A 36 -0.64 -4.22 -11.10
N ALA A 37 -1.90 -3.96 -11.44
CA ALA A 37 -2.33 -3.69 -12.81
C ALA A 37 -1.83 -2.32 -13.31
N ASP A 38 -1.64 -1.38 -12.40
CA ASP A 38 -1.17 -0.03 -12.69
C ASP A 38 0.36 0.03 -12.87
N ARG A 39 0.79 0.35 -14.08
CA ARG A 39 2.21 0.49 -14.43
C ARG A 39 2.86 1.76 -13.88
N SER A 40 2.06 2.76 -13.57
CA SER A 40 2.51 4.04 -13.00
C SER A 40 2.54 4.02 -11.48
N PHE A 41 2.10 2.93 -10.86
CA PHE A 41 2.09 2.76 -9.41
C PHE A 41 3.50 2.94 -8.81
N PRO A 42 3.66 3.73 -7.74
CA PRO A 42 4.96 4.00 -7.12
C PRO A 42 5.43 2.80 -6.28
N ARG A 43 6.00 1.77 -6.92
CA ARG A 43 6.35 0.47 -6.29
C ARG A 43 7.30 0.55 -5.09
N GLU A 44 8.13 1.58 -5.02
CA GLU A 44 9.07 1.82 -3.92
C GLU A 44 8.62 2.96 -3.00
N GLY A 45 7.41 3.47 -3.20
CA GLY A 45 6.91 4.63 -2.47
C GLY A 45 6.36 4.34 -1.09
N ASP A 46 6.25 5.40 -0.30
CA ASP A 46 5.60 5.43 1.01
C ASP A 46 4.07 5.56 0.90
N ALA A 47 3.36 5.40 2.02
CA ALA A 47 1.90 5.49 2.06
C ALA A 47 1.35 6.82 1.52
N ASP A 48 2.02 7.94 1.81
CA ASP A 48 1.66 9.26 1.25
C ASP A 48 1.75 9.29 -0.29
N GLN A 49 2.80 8.69 -0.86
CA GLN A 49 2.97 8.62 -2.31
C GLN A 49 1.90 7.74 -2.96
N VAL A 50 1.51 6.64 -2.30
CA VAL A 50 0.39 5.79 -2.75
C VAL A 50 -0.94 6.54 -2.68
N ARG A 51 -1.21 7.27 -1.59
CA ARG A 51 -2.41 8.12 -1.46
C ARG A 51 -2.46 9.21 -2.52
N ALA A 52 -1.35 9.90 -2.75
CA ALA A 52 -1.26 10.93 -3.78
C ALA A 52 -1.49 10.36 -5.18
N HIS A 53 -1.04 9.13 -5.41
CA HIS A 53 -1.26 8.41 -6.66
C HIS A 53 -2.73 8.05 -6.89
N LEU A 54 -3.41 7.52 -5.87
CA LEU A 54 -4.84 7.23 -5.91
C LEU A 54 -5.69 8.50 -6.10
N ASN A 55 -5.31 9.60 -5.46
CA ASN A 55 -5.96 10.89 -5.65
C ASN A 55 -5.86 11.38 -7.09
N LYS A 56 -4.69 11.24 -7.74
CA LYS A 56 -4.53 11.56 -9.17
C LYS A 56 -5.41 10.71 -10.08
N GLN A 57 -5.70 9.48 -9.69
CA GLN A 57 -6.61 8.58 -10.39
C GLN A 57 -8.08 8.81 -10.06
N GLN A 58 -8.38 9.80 -9.23
CA GLN A 58 -9.74 10.12 -8.75
C GLN A 58 -10.41 8.93 -8.07
N ALA A 59 -9.65 8.16 -7.28
CA ALA A 59 -10.19 7.05 -6.52
C ALA A 59 -11.25 7.52 -5.51
N ASP A 60 -12.24 6.68 -5.25
CA ASP A 60 -13.34 6.99 -4.34
C ASP A 60 -12.94 6.86 -2.86
N GLY A 61 -13.83 7.31 -1.95
CA GLY A 61 -13.61 7.29 -0.50
C GLY A 61 -13.28 5.91 0.07
N ASP A 62 -13.90 4.85 -0.45
CA ASP A 62 -13.58 3.46 -0.09
C ASP A 62 -12.14 3.08 -0.41
N ALA A 63 -11.55 3.60 -1.48
CA ALA A 63 -10.16 3.32 -1.80
C ALA A 63 -9.19 3.97 -0.81
N PHE A 64 -9.53 5.17 -0.31
CA PHE A 64 -8.71 5.85 0.69
C PHE A 64 -8.77 5.15 2.04
N ALA A 65 -9.96 4.79 2.49
CA ALA A 65 -10.11 4.06 3.73
C ALA A 65 -9.34 2.72 3.66
N ALA A 66 -9.24 2.09 2.47
CA ALA A 66 -8.53 0.83 2.30
C ALA A 66 -7.02 1.00 2.54
N ILE A 67 -6.50 2.15 2.13
CA ILE A 67 -5.11 2.53 2.38
C ILE A 67 -4.89 2.84 3.86
N ASP A 68 -5.84 3.47 4.54
CA ASP A 68 -5.76 3.69 5.99
C ASP A 68 -5.66 2.36 6.76
N ASP A 69 -6.53 1.39 6.45
CA ASP A 69 -6.45 0.05 7.06
C ASP A 69 -5.17 -0.69 6.68
N ALA A 70 -4.76 -0.62 5.41
CA ALA A 70 -3.52 -1.22 4.95
C ALA A 70 -2.29 -0.62 5.67
N GLU A 71 -2.30 0.67 5.96
CA GLU A 71 -1.22 1.34 6.69
C GLU A 71 -1.15 0.86 8.15
N ILE A 72 -2.30 0.66 8.80
CA ILE A 72 -2.37 0.06 10.15
C ILE A 72 -1.73 -1.33 10.15
N ASP A 73 -2.11 -2.19 9.21
CA ASP A 73 -1.55 -3.54 9.08
C ASP A 73 -0.04 -3.53 8.80
N TYR A 74 0.40 -2.61 7.95
CA TYR A 74 1.82 -2.44 7.63
C TYR A 74 2.65 -1.95 8.83
N HIS A 75 2.06 -1.19 9.74
CA HIS A 75 2.72 -0.83 11.01
C HIS A 75 2.74 -1.99 12.02
N ALA A 76 1.86 -2.98 11.86
CA ALA A 76 1.83 -4.18 12.68
C ALA A 76 2.71 -5.33 12.16
N TYR A 77 3.08 -5.29 10.88
CA TYR A 77 3.99 -6.20 10.18
C TYR A 77 5.44 -6.06 10.67
#